data_AF-A0A6H9GGT4-F1
#
_entry.id   AF-A0A6H9GGT4-F1
#
_cell.length_a   1.000
_cell.length_b   1.000
_cell.length_c   1.000
_cell.angle_alpha   90.00
_cell.angle_beta   90.00
_cell.angle_gamma   90.00
#
_symmetry.space_group_name_H-M   'P 1'
#
loop_
_entity.id
_entity.type
_entity.pdbx_description
1 polymer ?
#
loop_
_entity_poly.entity_id
_entity_poly.type
_entity_poly.pdbx_seq_one_letter_code
_entity_poly.pdbx_strand_id
1 'polypeptide(L)'
;MSRDLDIDEQELAKFIDVFSQFQDRIKDKFQSVESSWEKCNESWHGSSKDQFTKEFLETRRTIQESLDAGEDALTWLRRFDEVLKEFERQYR
;
A
#
# COMPACT_ATOMS: atom_id res chain seq x y z
N MET A 1 -10.83 28.35 9.58
CA MET A 1 -9.58 28.74 8.91
C MET A 1 -9.11 27.54 8.11
N SER A 2 -9.52 27.43 6.85
CA SER A 2 -8.87 26.48 5.94
C SER A 2 -7.42 26.91 5.86
N ARG A 3 -6.50 25.99 6.16
CA ARG A 3 -5.09 26.25 5.83
C ARG A 3 -5.05 26.27 4.31
N ASP A 4 -4.70 27.40 3.72
CA ASP A 4 -4.31 27.45 2.32
C ASP A 4 -3.11 26.49 2.19
N LEU A 5 -3.38 25.34 1.58
CA LEU A 5 -2.35 24.36 1.27
C LEU A 5 -1.74 24.79 -0.05
N ASP A 6 -0.53 25.36 0.03
CA ASP A 6 0.30 25.59 -1.15
C ASP A 6 0.89 24.23 -1.56
N ILE A 7 0.30 23.62 -2.59
CA ILE A 7 0.66 22.29 -3.07
C ILE A 7 1.25 22.42 -4.45
N ASP A 8 2.49 21.96 -4.59
CA ASP A 8 3.14 21.79 -5.88
C ASP A 8 2.54 20.56 -6.58
N GLU A 9 1.77 20.80 -7.66
CA GLU A 9 1.13 19.74 -8.45
C GLU A 9 2.14 18.72 -9.01
N GLN A 10 3.35 19.16 -9.37
CA GLN A 10 4.36 18.26 -9.93
C GLN A 10 4.92 17.34 -8.86
N GLU A 11 5.18 17.87 -7.66
CA GLU A 11 5.65 17.06 -6.53
C GLU A 11 4.56 16.12 -6.03
N LEU A 12 3.29 16.55 -6.02
CA LEU A 12 2.16 15.66 -5.71
C LEU A 12 2.06 14.50 -6.69
N ALA A 13 2.12 14.79 -8.00
CA ALA A 13 2.06 13.76 -9.04
C ALA A 13 3.22 12.75 -8.92
N LYS A 14 4.45 13.23 -8.67
CA LYS A 14 5.62 12.37 -8.40
C LYS A 14 5.41 11.52 -7.16
N PHE A 15 4.89 12.09 -6.08
CA PHE A 15 4.63 11.36 -4.86
C PHE A 15 3.61 10.23 -5.08
N ILE A 16 2.52 10.50 -5.81
CA ILE A 16 1.51 9.49 -6.16
C ILE A 16 2.14 8.34 -6.95
N ASP A 17 2.98 8.65 -7.94
CA ASP A 17 3.67 7.63 -8.76
C ASP A 17 4.63 6.77 -7.91
N VAL A 18 5.49 7.40 -7.11
CA VAL A 18 6.42 6.71 -6.22
C VAL A 18 5.67 5.84 -5.20
N PHE A 19 4.58 6.35 -4.63
CA PHE A 19 3.79 5.61 -3.66
C PHE A 19 3.07 4.42 -4.31
N SER A 20 2.55 4.58 -5.53
CA SER A 20 1.97 3.46 -6.31
C SER A 20 3.01 2.37 -6.57
N GLN A 21 4.20 2.73 -7.04
CA GLN A 21 5.28 1.76 -7.28
C GLN A 21 5.74 1.08 -6.00
N PHE A 22 5.74 1.78 -4.87
CA PHE A 22 6.04 1.19 -3.57
C PHE A 22 5.00 0.14 -3.18
N GLN A 23 3.71 0.45 -3.31
CA GLN A 23 2.61 -0.49 -3.05
C GLN A 23 2.74 -1.76 -3.90
N ASP A 24 2.96 -1.60 -5.20
CA ASP A 24 3.15 -2.73 -6.12
C ASP A 24 4.33 -3.63 -5.71
N ARG A 25 5.47 -3.02 -5.37
CA ARG A 25 6.65 -3.77 -4.92
C ARG A 25 6.42 -4.51 -3.62
N ILE A 26 5.74 -3.91 -2.64
CA ILE A 26 5.44 -4.58 -1.37
C ILE A 26 4.46 -5.74 -1.60
N LYS A 27 3.44 -5.54 -2.43
CA LYS A 27 2.47 -6.59 -2.82
C LYS A 27 3.17 -7.79 -3.46
N ASP A 28 4.02 -7.56 -4.45
CA ASP A 28 4.78 -8.63 -5.13
C ASP A 28 5.70 -9.39 -4.16
N LYS A 29 6.43 -8.67 -3.31
CA LYS A 29 7.32 -9.29 -2.33
C LYS A 29 6.55 -10.08 -1.29
N PHE A 30 5.41 -9.56 -0.86
CA PHE A 30 4.59 -10.23 0.13
C PHE A 30 3.97 -11.52 -0.43
N GLN A 31 3.44 -11.50 -1.65
CA GLN A 31 2.97 -12.71 -2.35
C GLN A 31 4.06 -13.77 -2.50
N SER A 32 5.31 -13.35 -2.77
CA SER A 32 6.44 -14.27 -2.84
C SER A 32 6.76 -14.93 -1.48
N VAL A 33 6.63 -14.17 -0.39
CA VAL A 33 6.78 -14.69 0.98
C VAL A 33 5.65 -15.66 1.31
N GLU A 34 4.40 -15.35 0.98
CA GLU A 34 3.26 -16.26 1.16
C GLU A 34 3.45 -17.58 0.41
N SER A 35 3.83 -17.52 -0.87
CA SER A 35 4.11 -18.71 -1.67
C SER A 35 5.25 -19.56 -1.10
N SER A 36 6.25 -18.92 -0.50
CA SER A 36 7.38 -19.63 0.14
C SER A 36 6.97 -20.26 1.47
N TRP A 37 6.12 -19.56 2.22
CA TRP A 37 5.55 -20.07 3.47
C TRP A 37 4.65 -21.28 3.22
N GLU A 38 3.77 -21.25 2.22
CA GLU A 38 2.90 -22.40 1.88
C GLU A 38 3.69 -23.68 1.65
N LYS A 39 4.78 -23.60 0.86
CA LYS A 39 5.71 -24.73 0.62
C LYS A 39 6.37 -25.23 1.91
N CYS A 40 6.75 -24.31 2.80
CA CYS A 40 7.32 -24.66 4.10
C CYS A 40 6.27 -25.35 4.99
N ASN A 41 5.05 -24.82 5.01
CA ASN A 41 3.95 -25.33 5.81
C ASN A 41 3.53 -26.76 5.41
N GLU A 42 3.61 -27.12 4.13
CA GLU A 42 3.34 -28.49 3.66
C GLU A 42 4.36 -29.52 4.15
N SER A 43 5.62 -29.13 4.31
CA SER A 43 6.72 -30.04 4.65
C SER A 43 7.11 -30.02 6.14
N TRP A 44 6.79 -28.94 6.85
CA TRP A 44 7.11 -28.77 8.27
C TRP A 44 6.10 -29.48 9.18
N HIS A 45 6.61 -30.16 10.22
CA HIS A 45 5.83 -30.87 11.24
C HIS A 45 6.39 -30.55 12.64
N GLY A 46 5.52 -30.49 13.66
CA GLY A 46 5.90 -30.29 15.07
C GLY A 46 5.26 -29.05 15.71
N SER A 47 5.37 -28.94 17.05
CA SER A 47 4.71 -27.88 17.83
C SER A 47 5.17 -26.45 17.50
N SER A 48 6.40 -26.29 17.02
CA SER A 48 6.90 -24.99 16.53
C SER A 48 6.18 -24.53 15.26
N LYS A 49 5.65 -25.46 14.44
CA LYS A 49 4.91 -25.14 13.22
C LYS A 49 3.66 -24.33 13.54
N ASP A 50 2.89 -24.76 14.54
CA ASP A 50 1.61 -24.12 14.87
C ASP A 50 1.80 -22.68 15.35
N GLN A 51 2.83 -22.45 16.19
CA GLN A 51 3.18 -21.10 16.64
C GLN A 51 3.62 -20.21 15.47
N PHE A 52 4.57 -20.67 14.65
CA PHE A 52 5.03 -19.89 13.49
C PHE A 52 3.92 -19.66 12.47
N THR A 53 3.02 -20.62 12.27
CA THR A 53 1.84 -20.46 11.40
C THR A 53 0.94 -19.36 11.90
N LYS A 54 0.69 -19.30 13.21
CA LYS A 54 -0.11 -18.22 13.81
C LYS A 54 0.54 -16.85 13.62
N GLU A 55 1.83 -16.73 13.95
CA GLU A 55 2.59 -15.47 13.80
C GLU A 55 2.65 -15.03 12.33
N PHE A 56 2.80 -15.97 11.41
CA PHE A 56 2.76 -15.71 9.97
C PHE A 56 1.40 -15.18 9.52
N LEU A 57 0.31 -15.82 9.93
CA LEU A 57 -1.05 -15.40 9.56
C LEU A 57 -1.42 -14.02 10.13
N GLU A 58 -0.97 -13.72 11.34
CA GLU A 58 -1.12 -12.38 11.94
C GLU A 58 -0.35 -11.33 11.14
N THR A 59 0.91 -11.61 10.83
CA THR A 59 1.75 -10.73 9.99
C THR A 59 1.14 -10.50 8.62
N ARG A 60 0.62 -11.57 7.99
CA ARG A 60 -0.08 -11.50 6.70
C ARG A 60 -1.25 -10.52 6.76
N ARG A 61 -2.10 -10.67 7.77
CA ARG A 61 -3.25 -9.80 7.94
C ARG A 61 -2.83 -8.34 8.08
N THR A 62 -1.84 -8.05 8.92
CA THR A 62 -1.36 -6.68 9.12
C THR A 62 -0.79 -6.06 7.83
N ILE A 63 -0.05 -6.84 7.04
CA ILE A 63 0.47 -6.37 5.75
C ILE A 63 -0.68 -6.13 4.77
N GLN A 64 -1.67 -7.04 4.70
CA GLN A 64 -2.85 -6.85 3.85
C GLN A 64 -3.63 -5.59 4.22
N GLU A 65 -3.90 -5.37 5.52
CA GLU A 65 -4.58 -4.16 6.01
C GLU A 65 -3.80 -2.88 5.64
N SER A 66 -2.47 -2.95 5.65
CA SER A 66 -1.60 -1.82 5.26
C SER A 66 -1.61 -1.55 3.75
N LEU A 67 -1.66 -2.61 2.93
CA LEU A 67 -1.81 -2.50 1.48
C LEU A 67 -3.18 -1.91 1.12
N ASP A 68 -4.25 -2.40 1.73
CA ASP A 68 -5.62 -1.91 1.50
C ASP A 68 -5.73 -0.41 1.86
N ALA A 69 -5.21 0.00 3.02
CA ALA A 69 -5.17 1.40 3.42
C ALA A 69 -4.32 2.27 2.46
N GLY A 70 -3.27 1.68 1.88
CA GLY A 70 -2.44 2.32 0.86
C GLY A 70 -3.17 2.51 -0.47
N GLU A 71 -3.93 1.51 -0.93
CA GLU A 71 -4.77 1.59 -2.13
C GLU A 71 -5.88 2.65 -1.96
N ASP A 72 -6.50 2.71 -0.79
CA ASP A 72 -7.47 3.77 -0.43
C ASP A 72 -6.81 5.16 -0.45
N ALA A 73 -5.64 5.31 0.17
CA ALA A 73 -4.90 6.56 0.18
C ALA A 73 -4.52 7.01 -1.25
N LEU A 74 -4.06 6.10 -2.11
CA LEU A 74 -3.78 6.40 -3.52
C LEU A 74 -5.02 6.88 -4.27
N THR A 75 -6.17 6.26 -4.00
CA THR A 75 -7.45 6.67 -4.60
C THR A 75 -7.80 8.10 -4.21
N TRP A 76 -7.67 8.45 -2.93
CA TRP A 76 -7.91 9.80 -2.45
C TRP A 76 -6.90 10.81 -3.00
N LEU A 77 -5.62 10.46 -3.05
CA LEU A 77 -4.57 11.34 -3.59
C LEU A 77 -4.77 11.63 -5.07
N ARG A 78 -5.14 10.62 -5.87
CA ARG A 78 -5.45 10.79 -7.31
C ARG A 78 -6.65 11.71 -7.51
N ARG A 79 -7.72 11.49 -6.75
CA ARG A 79 -8.90 12.37 -6.78
C ARG A 79 -8.56 13.80 -6.38
N PHE A 80 -7.71 13.96 -5.38
CA PHE A 80 -7.27 15.28 -4.93
C PHE A 80 -6.43 16.00 -6.00
N ASP A 81 -5.50 15.29 -6.65
CA ASP A 81 -4.72 15.79 -7.79
C ASP A 81 -5.63 16.19 -8.98
N GLU A 82 -6.69 15.43 -9.26
CA GLU A 82 -7.70 15.81 -10.27
C GLU A 82 -8.42 17.12 -9.91
N VAL A 83 -8.85 17.27 -8.66
CA VAL A 83 -9.53 18.48 -8.18
C VAL A 83 -8.62 19.71 -8.27
N LEU A 84 -7.34 19.58 -7.91
CA LEU A 84 -6.37 20.67 -8.05
C LEU A 84 -6.21 21.10 -9.51
N LYS A 85 -6.03 20.14 -10.42
CA LYS A 85 -5.91 20.41 -11.86
C LYS A 85 -7.15 21.07 -12.44
N GLU A 86 -8.34 20.70 -11.99
CA GLU A 86 -9.59 21.36 -12.38
C GLU A 86 -9.65 22.80 -11.87
N PHE A 87 -9.25 23.04 -10.62
CA PHE A 87 -9.22 24.37 -10.03
C PHE A 87 -8.22 25.29 -10.75
N GLU A 88 -7.00 24.82 -11.03
CA GLU A 88 -6.01 25.59 -11.78
C GLU A 88 -6.48 25.94 -13.20
N ARG A 89 -7.24 25.06 -13.87
CA ARG A 89 -7.82 25.33 -15.21
C ARG A 89 -8.95 26.36 -15.19
N GLN A 90 -9.72 26.44 -14.10
CA GLN A 90 -10.84 27.37 -14.00
C GLN A 90 -10.42 28.79 -13.61
N TYR A 91 -9.28 28.92 -12.92
CA TYR A 91 -8.77 30.21 -12.40
C TYR A 91 -7.54 30.74 -13.16
N ARG A 92 -7.10 30.08 -14.24
CA ARG A 92 -6.21 30.62 -15.27
C ARG A 92 -6.99 31.07 -16.49
#